data_AF-A0A9E4QYK3-F1
#
_entry.id   AF-A0A9E4QYK3-F1
#
_cell.length_a   1.000
_cell.length_b   1.000
_cell.length_c   1.000
_cell.angle_alpha   90.00
_cell.angle_beta   90.00
_cell.angle_gamma   90.00
#
_symmetry.space_group_name_H-M   'P 1'
#
loop_
_entity.id
_entity.type
_entity.pdbx_description
1 polymer ?
#
loop_
_entity_poly.entity_id
_entity_poly.type
_entity_poly.pdbx_seq_one_letter_code
_entity_poly.pdbx_strand_id
1 'polypeptide(L)'
;MGKVISLQNQGGEMEGHTPRGFPGMGTGLFAGDNLNPRFPDGDGVQLFLTFDLSAVPSGKIVSALLRSENASVRGMPLKDLGPLRAEEIRYSKFSKDLWNLEPFAGGDNCEFATLPGGPFRCDLTDAVQRSLDDSYPFAQFRLLLDRAGDNDGTLDLVGFFIADSNTNQPGIFDLEVTVEPGN
;
A
#
# COMPACT_ATOMS: atom_id res chain seq x y z
N MET A 1 0.58 10.05 28.47
CA MET A 1 1.08 8.94 27.62
C MET A 1 0.07 8.73 26.52
N GLY A 2 0.49 8.77 25.27
CA GLY A 2 -0.39 8.51 24.12
C GLY A 2 -0.89 7.06 24.12
N LYS A 3 -2.09 6.84 23.57
CA LYS A 3 -2.65 5.50 23.36
C LYS A 3 -2.14 4.98 22.01
N VAL A 4 -1.56 3.78 22.01
CA VAL A 4 -1.11 3.10 20.78
C VAL A 4 -2.16 2.09 20.33
N ILE A 5 -2.43 2.06 19.03
CA ILE A 5 -3.44 1.22 18.39
C ILE A 5 -2.81 0.60 17.14
N SER A 6 -2.94 -0.71 16.98
CA SER A 6 -2.53 -1.39 15.74
C SER A 6 -3.77 -1.67 14.92
N LEU A 7 -3.83 -1.13 13.71
CA LEU A 7 -4.86 -1.42 12.72
C LEU A 7 -4.28 -2.37 11.68
N GLN A 8 -5.04 -3.39 11.30
CA GLN A 8 -4.65 -4.31 10.24
C GLN A 8 -5.26 -3.86 8.90
N ASN A 9 -4.60 -4.19 7.79
CA ASN A 9 -5.24 -4.07 6.48
C ASN A 9 -6.53 -4.89 6.44
N GLN A 10 -7.51 -4.49 5.62
CA GLN A 10 -8.85 -5.07 5.71
C GLN A 10 -8.96 -6.53 5.21
N GLY A 11 -8.10 -6.97 4.29
CA GLY A 11 -8.17 -8.31 3.69
C GLY A 11 -9.38 -8.55 2.77
N GLY A 12 -10.25 -7.55 2.56
CA GLY A 12 -11.56 -7.70 1.92
C GLY A 12 -11.64 -7.14 0.50
N GLU A 13 -12.84 -6.73 0.08
CA GLU A 13 -13.13 -6.23 -1.28
C GLU A 13 -12.62 -4.80 -1.54
N MET A 14 -11.99 -4.15 -0.56
CA MET A 14 -11.52 -2.75 -0.66
C MET A 14 -10.03 -2.62 -0.99
N GLU A 15 -9.33 -3.72 -1.23
CA GLU A 15 -7.89 -3.74 -1.46
C GLU A 15 -7.49 -4.93 -2.34
N GLY A 16 -6.27 -4.87 -2.87
CA GLY A 16 -5.76 -5.83 -3.84
C GLY A 16 -4.71 -5.18 -4.74
N HIS A 17 -4.54 -5.70 -5.95
CA HIS A 17 -3.70 -5.07 -6.97
C HIS A 17 -4.48 -4.78 -8.25
N THR A 18 -4.02 -3.76 -8.98
CA THR A 18 -4.48 -3.46 -10.34
C THR A 18 -3.27 -3.45 -11.28
N PRO A 19 -3.40 -4.02 -12.50
CA PRO A 19 -2.36 -3.98 -13.52
C PRO A 19 -2.51 -2.77 -14.45
N ARG A 20 -1.39 -2.38 -15.07
CA ARG A 20 -1.37 -1.50 -16.25
C ARG A 20 -1.74 -2.30 -17.52
N GLY A 21 -2.38 -1.62 -18.47
CA GLY A 21 -2.55 -2.09 -19.85
C GLY A 21 -3.59 -3.20 -20.11
N PHE A 22 -4.19 -3.80 -19.08
CA PHE A 22 -5.45 -4.53 -19.24
C PHE A 22 -6.41 -4.31 -18.07
N PRO A 23 -7.73 -4.28 -18.34
CA PRO A 23 -8.73 -4.11 -17.30
C PRO A 23 -8.81 -5.36 -16.43
N GLY A 24 -8.18 -5.32 -15.26
CA GLY A 24 -8.21 -6.41 -14.27
C GLY A 24 -8.05 -5.91 -12.84
N MET A 25 -8.37 -6.77 -11.88
CA MET A 25 -8.05 -6.59 -10.48
C MET A 25 -7.85 -7.97 -9.86
N GLY A 26 -6.99 -8.07 -8.85
CA GLY A 26 -6.75 -9.31 -8.13
C GLY A 26 -6.62 -9.06 -6.64
N THR A 27 -6.80 -10.13 -5.85
CA THR A 27 -6.79 -10.06 -4.39
C THR A 27 -5.39 -10.01 -3.81
N GLY A 28 -4.39 -10.64 -4.45
CA GLY A 28 -3.02 -10.63 -3.94
C GLY A 28 -2.42 -9.21 -3.86
N LEU A 29 -1.49 -9.00 -2.93
CA LEU A 29 -0.87 -7.70 -2.67
C LEU A 29 0.53 -7.66 -3.29
N PHE A 30 0.63 -7.09 -4.49
CA PHE A 30 1.88 -7.03 -5.26
C PHE A 30 2.11 -5.68 -5.93
N ALA A 31 3.38 -5.26 -5.99
CA ALA A 31 3.85 -4.13 -6.79
C ALA A 31 5.10 -4.55 -7.56
N GLY A 32 5.22 -4.16 -8.84
CA GLY A 32 6.28 -4.68 -9.70
C GLY A 32 5.87 -4.79 -11.15
N ASP A 33 6.71 -5.43 -11.94
CA ASP A 33 6.37 -5.87 -13.29
C ASP A 33 6.26 -7.39 -13.39
N ASN A 34 5.70 -7.80 -14.53
CA ASN A 34 5.52 -9.15 -15.05
C ASN A 34 4.53 -10.10 -14.32
N LEU A 35 3.47 -10.45 -15.05
CA LEU A 35 2.57 -11.55 -14.75
C LEU A 35 2.28 -12.30 -16.07
N ASN A 36 3.11 -13.28 -16.39
CA ASN A 36 2.99 -14.20 -17.54
C ASN A 36 3.32 -13.59 -18.94
N PRO A 37 3.69 -14.43 -19.94
CA PRO A 37 4.06 -13.98 -21.30
C PRO A 37 3.01 -13.18 -22.11
N ARG A 38 1.80 -12.99 -21.57
CA ARG A 38 0.72 -12.18 -22.14
C ARG A 38 0.55 -10.83 -21.45
N PHE A 39 1.32 -10.53 -20.41
CA PHE A 39 1.41 -9.18 -19.87
C PHE A 39 2.13 -8.30 -20.89
N PRO A 40 1.60 -7.13 -21.26
CA PRO A 40 2.31 -6.27 -22.20
C PRO A 40 3.67 -5.84 -21.66
N ASP A 41 4.67 -5.79 -22.54
CA ASP A 41 6.01 -5.32 -22.18
C ASP A 41 5.92 -3.89 -21.60
N GLY A 42 6.51 -3.70 -20.41
CA GLY A 42 6.59 -2.40 -19.75
C GLY A 42 5.37 -2.03 -18.89
N ASP A 43 4.43 -2.96 -18.72
CA ASP A 43 3.34 -2.83 -17.76
C ASP A 43 3.74 -3.32 -16.37
N GLY A 44 3.00 -2.85 -15.36
CA GLY A 44 3.23 -3.19 -13.96
C GLY A 44 1.95 -3.46 -13.20
N VAL A 45 2.11 -3.77 -11.92
CA VAL A 45 1.07 -3.87 -10.92
C VAL A 45 1.32 -2.89 -9.78
N GLN A 46 0.23 -2.33 -9.26
CA GLN A 46 0.21 -1.50 -8.05
C GLN A 46 -0.74 -2.15 -7.06
N LEU A 47 -0.41 -2.08 -5.77
CA LEU A 47 -1.29 -2.57 -4.71
C LEU A 47 -1.97 -1.42 -3.98
N PHE A 48 -3.14 -1.70 -3.43
CA PHE A 48 -3.98 -0.75 -2.72
C PHE A 48 -4.34 -1.34 -1.37
N LEU A 49 -4.22 -0.55 -0.30
CA LEU A 49 -4.46 -0.94 1.08
C LEU A 49 -5.54 -0.05 1.69
N THR A 50 -6.38 -0.62 2.54
CA THR A 50 -7.39 0.11 3.30
C THR A 50 -7.31 -0.27 4.77
N PHE A 51 -7.27 0.73 5.65
CA PHE A 51 -7.34 0.58 7.10
C PHE A 51 -8.60 1.27 7.63
N ASP A 52 -9.35 0.57 8.48
CA ASP A 52 -10.53 1.12 9.16
C ASP A 52 -10.11 1.96 10.37
N LEU A 53 -10.48 3.25 10.36
CA LEU A 53 -10.12 4.20 11.41
C LEU A 53 -11.12 4.26 12.55
N SER A 54 -12.22 3.48 12.52
CA SER A 54 -13.26 3.50 13.56
C SER A 54 -12.76 3.13 14.96
N ALA A 55 -11.67 2.38 15.06
CA ALA A 55 -11.03 2.04 16.33
C ALA A 55 -10.10 3.15 16.88
N VAL A 56 -9.79 4.17 16.07
CA VAL A 56 -8.95 5.30 16.47
C VAL A 56 -9.78 6.28 17.30
N PRO A 57 -9.40 6.56 18.56
CA PRO A 57 -10.11 7.52 19.40
C PRO A 57 -9.89 8.93 18.90
N SER A 58 -10.81 9.83 19.28
CA SER A 58 -10.62 11.26 19.09
C SER A 58 -9.36 11.76 19.80
N GLY A 59 -8.58 12.58 19.11
CA GLY A 59 -7.36 13.17 19.64
C GLY A 59 -6.42 13.59 18.51
N LYS A 60 -5.23 14.05 18.89
CA LYS A 60 -4.17 14.36 17.93
C LYS A 60 -3.38 13.10 17.62
N ILE A 61 -3.17 12.80 16.35
CA ILE A 61 -2.26 11.75 15.91
C ILE A 61 -0.83 12.26 16.09
N VAL A 62 -0.04 11.53 16.87
CA VAL A 62 1.37 11.81 17.13
C VAL A 62 2.27 11.04 16.18
N SER A 63 1.87 9.81 15.83
CA SER A 63 2.55 8.99 14.85
C SER A 63 1.56 8.04 14.18
N ALA A 64 1.74 7.76 12.90
CA ALA A 64 1.12 6.62 12.22
C ALA A 64 2.15 5.92 11.35
N LEU A 65 2.57 4.71 11.75
CA LEU A 65 3.61 3.95 11.07
C LEU A 65 3.00 2.77 10.33
N LEU A 66 3.04 2.80 9.00
CA LEU A 66 2.74 1.64 8.16
C LEU A 66 3.94 0.70 8.17
N ARG A 67 3.72 -0.60 8.35
CA ARG A 67 4.76 -1.63 8.28
C ARG A 67 4.24 -2.98 7.75
N SER A 68 5.16 -3.80 7.25
CA SER A 68 4.93 -5.21 7.00
C SER A 68 6.19 -6.03 7.23
N GLU A 69 6.05 -7.20 7.84
CA GLU A 69 7.12 -8.21 7.95
C GLU A 69 6.90 -9.37 6.95
N ASN A 70 5.87 -9.27 6.11
CA ASN A 70 5.39 -10.35 5.24
C ASN A 70 5.84 -10.17 3.78
N ALA A 71 6.95 -9.47 3.57
CA ALA A 71 7.45 -9.15 2.24
C ALA A 71 8.19 -10.33 1.61
N SER A 72 7.97 -10.53 0.32
CA SER A 72 8.69 -11.47 -0.55
C SER A 72 9.10 -10.73 -1.81
N VAL A 73 10.41 -10.64 -2.05
CA VAL A 73 10.96 -9.97 -3.24
C VAL A 73 11.45 -11.02 -4.24
N ARG A 74 11.04 -10.87 -5.49
CA ARG A 74 11.51 -11.67 -6.64
C ARG A 74 12.13 -10.73 -7.67
N GLY A 75 13.25 -11.14 -8.26
CA GLY A 75 14.02 -10.28 -9.15
C GLY A 75 14.73 -9.15 -8.40
N MET A 76 14.86 -8.00 -9.06
CA MET A 76 15.52 -6.79 -8.57
C MET A 76 14.62 -5.53 -8.65
N PRO A 77 13.32 -5.57 -8.26
CA PRO A 77 12.38 -4.46 -8.43
C PRO A 77 12.85 -3.15 -7.80
N LEU A 78 13.44 -3.22 -6.60
CA LEU A 78 13.86 -2.01 -5.88
C LEU A 78 15.10 -1.33 -6.49
N LYS A 79 15.80 -2.03 -7.37
CA LYS A 79 16.94 -1.51 -8.13
C LYS A 79 16.51 -1.11 -9.54
N ASP A 80 15.73 -1.96 -10.19
CA ASP A 80 15.44 -1.88 -11.61
C ASP A 80 14.11 -1.16 -11.90
N LEU A 81 13.22 -1.00 -10.90
CA LEU A 81 11.98 -0.24 -11.00
C LEU A 81 11.93 0.99 -10.07
N GLY A 82 12.81 1.06 -9.07
CA GLY A 82 12.94 2.17 -8.12
C GLY A 82 12.43 1.81 -6.72
N PRO A 83 12.46 2.74 -5.74
CA PRO A 83 11.93 2.51 -4.40
C PRO A 83 10.44 2.18 -4.45
N LEU A 84 10.01 1.27 -3.57
CA LEU A 84 8.59 1.06 -3.32
C LEU A 84 8.08 2.22 -2.46
N ARG A 85 7.15 3.00 -3.00
CA ARG A 85 6.55 4.14 -2.33
C ARG A 85 5.17 3.78 -1.80
N ALA A 86 4.73 4.46 -0.74
CA ALA A 86 3.31 4.50 -0.37
C ALA A 86 2.79 5.92 -0.57
N GLU A 87 1.63 6.05 -1.19
CA GLU A 87 0.96 7.32 -1.48
C GLU A 87 -0.45 7.33 -0.89
N GLU A 88 -0.84 8.41 -0.21
CA GLU A 88 -2.22 8.63 0.19
C GLU A 88 -3.12 8.70 -1.05
N ILE A 89 -4.16 7.89 -1.05
CA ILE A 89 -5.17 7.85 -2.09
C ILE A 89 -6.54 7.69 -1.43
N ARG A 90 -7.60 8.12 -2.10
CA ARG A 90 -8.96 7.93 -1.59
C ARG A 90 -9.88 7.42 -2.68
N TYR A 91 -10.59 6.34 -2.38
CA TYR A 91 -11.53 5.73 -3.30
C TYR A 91 -12.71 5.12 -2.54
N SER A 92 -13.90 5.17 -3.15
CA SER A 92 -15.12 4.61 -2.56
C SER A 92 -15.24 3.10 -2.77
N LYS A 93 -14.58 2.56 -3.81
CA LYS A 93 -14.63 1.15 -4.17
C LYS A 93 -13.31 0.72 -4.84
N PHE A 94 -12.81 -0.45 -4.47
CA PHE A 94 -11.72 -1.07 -5.19
C PHE A 94 -12.15 -1.50 -6.59
N SER A 95 -11.40 -1.09 -7.60
CA SER A 95 -11.69 -1.43 -8.99
C SER A 95 -10.45 -1.32 -9.86
N LYS A 96 -10.52 -1.90 -11.05
CA LYS A 96 -9.50 -1.79 -12.10
C LYS A 96 -9.15 -0.34 -12.49
N ASP A 97 -10.05 0.62 -12.25
CA ASP A 97 -9.86 2.01 -12.68
C ASP A 97 -8.88 2.77 -11.76
N LEU A 98 -8.50 2.16 -10.62
CA LEU A 98 -7.60 2.78 -9.63
C LEU A 98 -6.15 2.95 -10.09
N TRP A 99 -5.72 2.24 -11.14
CA TRP A 99 -4.34 2.39 -11.67
C TRP A 99 -4.02 3.85 -12.01
N ASN A 100 -4.93 4.54 -12.71
CA ASN A 100 -4.76 5.94 -13.12
C ASN A 100 -5.33 6.94 -12.12
N LEU A 101 -5.72 6.48 -10.92
CA LEU A 101 -6.23 7.41 -9.91
C LEU A 101 -5.07 8.28 -9.43
N GLU A 102 -5.27 9.60 -9.51
CA GLU A 102 -4.31 10.57 -9.01
C GLU A 102 -4.18 10.42 -7.48
N PRO A 103 -2.97 10.60 -6.92
CA PRO A 103 -2.78 10.70 -5.47
C PRO A 103 -3.67 11.78 -4.87
N PHE A 104 -3.98 11.65 -3.58
CA PHE A 104 -4.73 12.68 -2.88
C PHE A 104 -3.98 14.01 -2.90
N ALA A 105 -4.66 15.10 -3.24
CA ALA A 105 -4.02 16.41 -3.39
C ALA A 105 -3.50 16.92 -2.03
N GLY A 106 -2.17 17.10 -1.92
CA GLY A 106 -1.53 17.42 -0.65
C GLY A 106 -1.49 16.24 0.33
N GLY A 107 -1.73 15.02 -0.15
CA GLY A 107 -1.60 13.81 0.64
C GLY A 107 -0.15 13.38 0.83
N ASP A 108 0.06 12.48 1.79
CA ASP A 108 1.40 12.02 2.12
C ASP A 108 1.96 11.08 1.05
N ASN A 109 3.27 11.11 0.89
CA ASN A 109 4.00 10.07 0.18
C ASN A 109 5.31 9.78 0.91
N CYS A 110 5.72 8.52 0.89
CA CYS A 110 6.90 8.05 1.58
C CYS A 110 7.63 6.98 0.75
N GLU A 111 8.92 6.78 1.01
CA GLU A 111 9.61 5.56 0.58
C GLU A 111 9.34 4.45 1.60
N PHE A 112 8.58 3.44 1.19
CA PHE A 112 8.22 2.30 2.03
C PHE A 112 9.33 1.26 2.10
N ALA A 113 10.05 1.04 0.99
CA ALA A 113 11.26 0.22 0.96
C ALA A 113 12.19 0.63 -0.20
N THR A 114 13.50 0.59 0.05
CA THR A 114 14.55 0.85 -0.96
C THR A 114 15.51 -0.34 -1.16
N LEU A 115 15.44 -1.34 -0.28
CA LEU A 115 16.29 -2.53 -0.30
C LEU A 115 15.45 -3.81 -0.21
N PRO A 116 15.84 -4.92 -0.87
CA PRO A 116 15.06 -6.17 -0.87
C PRO A 116 14.84 -6.78 0.51
N GLY A 117 15.77 -6.57 1.44
CA GLY A 117 15.69 -7.04 2.82
C GLY A 117 14.94 -6.09 3.76
N GLY A 118 14.34 -5.02 3.24
CA GLY A 118 13.66 -4.00 4.03
C GLY A 118 14.62 -2.98 4.67
N PRO A 119 14.12 -2.21 5.66
CA PRO A 119 12.80 -2.35 6.27
C PRO A 119 11.65 -1.99 5.30
N PHE A 120 10.50 -2.60 5.51
CA PHE A 120 9.24 -2.29 4.81
C PHE A 120 8.36 -1.48 5.75
N ARG A 121 8.62 -0.17 5.83
CA ARG A 121 7.93 0.73 6.76
C ARG A 121 8.02 2.19 6.33
N CYS A 122 7.01 2.98 6.65
CA CYS A 122 7.11 4.44 6.58
C CYS A 122 6.08 5.17 7.45
N ASP A 123 6.34 6.45 7.70
CA ASP A 123 5.47 7.36 8.46
C ASP A 123 4.40 7.98 7.53
N LEU A 124 3.15 7.91 7.96
CA LEU A 124 1.95 8.43 7.28
C LEU A 124 1.06 9.18 8.29
N THR A 125 1.69 9.84 9.26
CA THR A 125 1.02 10.54 10.37
C THR A 125 0.04 11.59 9.87
N ASP A 126 0.46 12.40 8.89
CA ASP A 126 -0.35 13.50 8.39
C ASP A 126 -1.54 12.97 7.58
N ALA A 127 -1.37 11.90 6.78
CA ALA A 127 -2.47 11.25 6.07
C ALA A 127 -3.54 10.68 7.02
N VAL A 128 -3.15 10.02 8.12
CA VAL A 128 -4.11 9.48 9.09
C VAL A 128 -4.83 10.60 9.84
N GLN A 129 -4.11 11.65 10.29
CA GLN A 129 -4.72 12.82 10.90
C GLN A 129 -5.72 13.47 9.95
N ARG A 130 -5.35 13.65 8.67
CA ARG A 130 -6.18 14.26 7.64
C ARG A 130 -7.46 13.47 7.37
N SER A 131 -7.38 12.15 7.26
CA SER A 131 -8.58 11.30 7.13
C SER A 131 -9.55 11.52 8.29
N LEU A 132 -9.04 11.56 9.53
CA LEU A 132 -9.88 11.78 10.71
C LEU A 132 -10.50 13.18 10.74
N ASP A 133 -9.72 14.22 10.42
CA ASP A 133 -10.17 15.61 10.35
C ASP A 133 -11.28 15.79 9.30
N ASP A 134 -11.15 15.08 8.18
CA ASP A 134 -12.13 15.08 7.08
C ASP A 134 -13.36 14.19 7.37
N SER A 135 -13.41 13.54 8.54
CA SER A 135 -14.43 12.52 8.87
C SER A 135 -14.49 11.39 7.83
N TYR A 136 -13.35 11.09 7.19
CA TYR A 136 -13.19 9.99 6.26
C TYR A 136 -12.88 8.71 7.06
N PRO A 137 -13.70 7.65 6.95
CA PRO A 137 -13.62 6.50 7.85
C PRO A 137 -12.38 5.60 7.63
N PHE A 138 -11.57 5.89 6.60
CA PHE A 138 -10.47 5.04 6.19
C PHE A 138 -9.15 5.81 6.07
N ALA A 139 -8.04 5.11 6.29
CA ALA A 139 -6.75 5.49 5.72
C ALA A 139 -6.45 4.55 4.57
N GLN A 140 -6.21 5.10 3.38
CA GLN A 140 -6.06 4.35 2.15
C GLN A 140 -4.77 4.74 1.44
N PHE A 141 -4.05 3.73 0.98
CA PHE A 141 -2.73 3.91 0.40
C PHE A 141 -2.58 3.08 -0.86
N ARG A 142 -1.92 3.66 -1.86
CA ARG A 142 -1.38 2.90 -3.00
C ARG A 142 0.11 2.65 -2.75
N LEU A 143 0.56 1.41 -2.94
CA LEU A 143 1.98 1.11 -3.03
C LEU A 143 2.38 0.80 -4.48
N LEU A 144 3.42 1.48 -4.93
CA LEU A 144 3.90 1.48 -6.31
C LEU A 144 5.42 1.68 -6.38
N LEU A 145 6.02 1.24 -7.47
CA LEU A 145 7.42 1.54 -7.82
C LEU A 145 7.45 2.74 -8.77
N ASP A 146 8.59 3.44 -8.86
CA ASP A 146 8.76 4.62 -9.72
C ASP A 146 8.52 4.31 -11.20
N ARG A 147 8.85 3.09 -11.63
CA ARG A 147 8.61 2.58 -12.98
C ARG A 147 7.64 1.42 -12.95
N ALA A 148 6.76 1.38 -13.95
CA ALA A 148 5.80 0.29 -14.10
C ALA A 148 6.47 -1.02 -14.54
N GLY A 149 7.53 -0.95 -15.34
CA GLY A 149 8.34 -2.10 -15.76
C GLY A 149 9.60 -1.66 -16.48
N ASP A 150 10.55 -2.57 -16.70
CA ASP A 150 11.85 -2.28 -17.30
C ASP A 150 12.11 -2.94 -18.67
N ASN A 151 11.29 -3.92 -19.06
CA ASN A 151 11.36 -4.69 -20.31
C ASN A 151 12.59 -5.61 -20.42
N ASP A 152 13.16 -6.07 -19.31
CA ASP A 152 14.32 -6.95 -19.35
C ASP A 152 13.97 -8.44 -19.60
N GLY A 153 12.67 -8.78 -19.54
CA GLY A 153 12.15 -10.15 -19.70
C GLY A 153 12.21 -11.00 -18.43
N THR A 154 12.65 -10.42 -17.32
CA THR A 154 12.64 -10.97 -15.97
C THR A 154 11.36 -10.54 -15.24
N LEU A 155 11.14 -11.12 -14.06
CA LEU A 155 10.07 -10.74 -13.14
C LEU A 155 10.68 -9.92 -12.02
N ASP A 156 10.23 -8.68 -11.85
CA ASP A 156 10.61 -7.82 -10.75
C ASP A 156 9.41 -7.46 -9.88
N LEU A 157 9.26 -8.18 -8.76
CA LEU A 157 8.05 -8.14 -7.94
C LEU A 157 8.35 -8.03 -6.44
N VAL A 158 7.64 -7.12 -5.78
CA VAL A 158 7.47 -7.14 -4.33
C VAL A 158 6.07 -7.62 -4.02
N GLY A 159 5.97 -8.77 -3.34
CA GLY A 159 4.70 -9.32 -2.86
C GLY A 159 4.62 -9.32 -1.34
N PHE A 160 3.40 -9.25 -0.82
CA PHE A 160 3.14 -9.28 0.61
C PHE A 160 2.10 -10.36 0.93
N PHE A 161 2.50 -11.38 1.70
CA PHE A 161 1.63 -12.50 2.06
C PHE A 161 2.21 -13.31 3.22
N ILE A 162 1.34 -13.97 3.98
CA ILE A 162 1.74 -14.83 5.10
C ILE A 162 2.02 -16.27 4.62
N ALA A 163 1.09 -16.85 3.87
CA ALA A 163 1.18 -18.25 3.41
C ALA A 163 0.86 -18.41 1.91
N ASP A 164 -0.22 -17.79 1.43
CA ASP A 164 -0.62 -17.81 0.02
C ASP A 164 -0.61 -16.40 -0.55
N SER A 165 0.11 -16.22 -1.65
CA SER A 165 0.22 -14.95 -2.34
C SER A 165 -1.11 -14.48 -2.96
N ASN A 166 -2.06 -15.39 -3.18
CA ASN A 166 -3.36 -15.07 -3.77
C ASN A 166 -4.42 -14.68 -2.75
N THR A 167 -4.13 -14.83 -1.45
CA THR A 167 -5.06 -14.47 -0.38
C THR A 167 -4.71 -13.12 0.20
N ASN A 168 -5.68 -12.21 0.16
CA ASN A 168 -5.63 -11.02 1.00
C ASN A 168 -6.30 -11.34 2.33
N GLN A 169 -5.59 -11.13 3.43
CA GLN A 169 -6.12 -11.34 4.77
C GLN A 169 -5.62 -10.22 5.69
N PRO A 170 -6.35 -9.90 6.77
CA PRO A 170 -5.87 -8.95 7.76
C PRO A 170 -4.54 -9.38 8.39
N GLY A 171 -3.69 -8.39 8.68
CA GLY A 171 -2.40 -8.56 9.34
C GLY A 171 -1.24 -8.86 8.40
N ILE A 172 -1.42 -8.70 7.09
CA ILE A 172 -0.29 -8.65 6.14
C ILE A 172 0.45 -7.32 6.34
N PHE A 173 -0.30 -6.24 6.53
CA PHE A 173 0.19 -4.92 6.91
C PHE A 173 -0.44 -4.47 8.23
N ASP A 174 0.36 -3.75 9.02
CA ASP A 174 -0.09 -3.06 10.21
C ASP A 174 0.13 -1.55 10.05
N LEU A 175 -0.84 -0.77 10.53
CA LEU A 175 -0.76 0.66 10.73
C LEU A 175 -0.81 0.93 12.24
N GLU A 176 0.35 1.26 12.81
CA GLU A 176 0.48 1.55 14.24
C GLU A 176 0.29 3.05 14.50
N VAL A 177 -0.81 3.40 15.15
CA VAL A 177 -1.24 4.78 15.40
C VAL A 177 -1.07 5.13 16.87
N THR A 178 -0.34 6.20 17.15
CA THR A 178 -0.23 6.79 18.49
C THR A 178 -1.09 8.04 18.58
N VAL A 179 -2.01 8.08 19.53
CA VAL A 179 -2.94 9.20 19.74
C VAL A 179 -2.69 9.86 21.08
N GLU A 180 -2.57 11.18 21.08
CA GLU A 180 -2.67 12.01 22.28
C GLU A 180 -4.12 12.44 22.51
N PRO A 181 -4.67 12.26 23.74
CA PRO A 181 -6.00 12.76 24.05
C PRO A 181 -6.12 14.26 23.76
N GLY A 182 -7.24 14.67 23.17
CA GLY A 182 -7.59 16.09 23.10
C GLY A 182 -7.77 16.64 24.52
N ASN A 183 -7.30 17.87 24.75
CA ASN A 183 -7.56 18.61 26.00
C ASN A 183 -9.06 18.91 26.17
#